data_AF-A0A0A3J5Z0-F1
#
_entry.id   AF-A0A0A3J5Z0-F1
#
_cell.length_a   1.000
_cell.length_b   1.000
_cell.length_c   1.000
_cell.angle_alpha   90.00
_cell.angle_beta   90.00
_cell.angle_gamma   90.00
#
_symmetry.space_group_name_H-M   'P 1'
#
loop_
_entity.id
_entity.type
_entity.pdbx_description
1 polymer ?
#
loop_
_entity_poly.entity_id
_entity_poly.type
_entity_poly.pdbx_seq_one_letter_code
_entity_poly.pdbx_strand_id
1 'polypeptide(L)'
;MEQMDNKIITAVKNGLKGFEIGAYFIGCFFENYPYYEYFNSPNIEVRKYSNAVYMVKLGNWRVGCAFPFYSKQEELARYTLAFIENKDTIRSEFPSIYLQILNNWRILLEMCDEGDEHWEINIPSILIEKIRKEIDLHTLEDFLDDDDLIRELNI
;
A
#
# COMPACT_ATOMS: atom_id res chain seq x y z
N MET A 1 -19.38 8.79 14.06
CA MET A 1 -18.12 8.02 13.90
C MET A 1 -18.42 6.74 13.12
N GLU A 2 -19.30 5.88 13.63
CA GLU A 2 -19.75 4.62 13.00
C GLU A 2 -20.21 4.74 11.52
N GLN A 3 -20.88 5.83 11.14
CA GLN A 3 -21.33 6.03 9.75
C GLN A 3 -20.18 6.30 8.76
N MET A 4 -19.09 6.93 9.19
CA MET A 4 -17.93 7.18 8.33
C MET A 4 -17.09 5.91 8.21
N ASP A 5 -16.89 5.21 9.33
CA ASP A 5 -16.18 3.93 9.36
C ASP A 5 -16.81 2.92 8.39
N ASN A 6 -18.15 2.76 8.44
CA ASN A 6 -18.87 1.86 7.54
C ASN A 6 -18.73 2.26 6.07
N LYS A 7 -18.67 3.56 5.76
CA LYS A 7 -18.45 4.04 4.38
C LYS A 7 -17.05 3.67 3.89
N ILE A 8 -16.02 3.92 4.70
CA ILE A 8 -14.64 3.58 4.36
C ILE A 8 -14.50 2.07 4.14
N ILE A 9 -14.96 1.26 5.09
CA ILE A 9 -14.90 -0.21 5.01
C ILE A 9 -15.61 -0.70 3.75
N THR A 10 -16.83 -0.21 3.49
CA THR A 10 -17.61 -0.64 2.31
C THR A 10 -16.94 -0.24 1.00
N ALA A 11 -16.42 0.99 0.91
CA ALA A 11 -15.72 1.48 -0.27
C ALA A 11 -14.47 0.62 -0.57
N VAL A 12 -13.69 0.29 0.46
CA VAL A 12 -12.50 -0.55 0.28
C VAL A 12 -12.88 -1.99 -0.09
N LYS A 13 -13.82 -2.61 0.62
CA LYS A 13 -14.29 -3.97 0.28
C LYS A 13 -14.80 -4.05 -1.15
N ASN A 14 -15.52 -3.02 -1.63
CA ASN A 14 -15.96 -2.97 -3.03
C ASN A 14 -14.78 -2.83 -4.01
N GLY A 15 -13.80 -1.98 -3.71
CA GLY A 15 -12.58 -1.87 -4.51
C GLY A 15 -11.77 -3.17 -4.56
N LEU A 16 -11.81 -3.97 -3.48
CA LEU A 16 -11.15 -5.27 -3.39
C LEU A 16 -11.92 -6.42 -4.06
N LYS A 17 -13.18 -6.25 -4.50
CA LYS A 17 -13.94 -7.33 -5.17
C LYS A 17 -13.37 -7.78 -6.53
N GLY A 18 -12.41 -7.03 -7.09
CA GLY A 18 -11.63 -7.41 -8.26
C GLY A 18 -10.21 -7.89 -7.93
N PHE A 19 -9.88 -8.12 -6.66
CA PHE A 19 -8.55 -8.50 -6.23
C PHE A 19 -8.22 -9.93 -6.65
N GLU A 20 -7.40 -10.08 -7.69
CA GLU A 20 -6.83 -11.35 -8.13
C GLU A 20 -5.36 -11.41 -7.68
N ILE A 21 -5.00 -12.49 -6.98
CA ILE A 21 -3.62 -12.70 -6.50
C ILE A 21 -2.92 -13.70 -7.40
N GLY A 22 -1.65 -13.45 -7.73
CA GLY A 22 -0.85 -14.27 -8.65
C GLY A 22 -0.69 -13.69 -10.07
N ALA A 23 -1.48 -12.67 -10.44
CA ALA A 23 -1.26 -11.86 -11.64
C ALA A 23 -1.87 -10.45 -11.47
N TYR A 24 -1.09 -9.54 -10.89
CA TYR A 24 -1.21 -8.08 -11.00
C TYR A 24 -2.60 -7.43 -10.80
N PHE A 25 -2.88 -7.09 -9.53
CA PHE A 25 -3.63 -5.93 -9.05
C PHE A 25 -4.81 -5.43 -9.92
N ILE A 26 -6.01 -5.96 -9.68
CA ILE A 26 -7.26 -5.39 -10.22
C ILE A 26 -8.18 -4.95 -9.06
N GLY A 27 -7.60 -4.37 -8.02
CA GLY A 27 -8.33 -3.43 -7.18
C GLY A 27 -8.47 -2.10 -7.92
N CYS A 28 -9.34 -2.02 -8.93
CA CYS A 28 -9.29 -0.95 -9.93
C CYS A 28 -9.97 0.36 -9.53
N PHE A 29 -10.83 0.35 -8.51
CA PHE A 29 -11.63 1.54 -8.19
C PHE A 29 -11.87 1.66 -6.68
N PHE A 30 -10.94 2.32 -5.99
CA PHE A 30 -11.23 2.88 -4.67
C PHE A 30 -11.85 4.26 -4.85
N GLU A 31 -12.88 4.57 -4.06
CA GLU A 31 -13.37 5.95 -3.95
C GLU A 31 -12.22 6.87 -3.49
N ASN A 32 -12.24 8.13 -3.94
CA ASN A 32 -11.17 9.07 -3.63
C ASN A 32 -11.31 9.61 -2.20
N TYR A 33 -10.83 8.85 -1.22
CA TYR A 33 -10.70 9.27 0.17
C TYR A 33 -9.23 9.41 0.58
N PRO A 34 -8.92 10.28 1.56
CA PRO A 34 -7.58 10.39 2.13
C PRO A 34 -7.31 9.21 3.09
N TYR A 35 -7.22 7.99 2.57
CA TYR A 35 -7.12 6.78 3.41
C TYR A 35 -5.88 6.80 4.35
N TYR A 36 -4.83 7.54 4.00
CA TYR A 36 -3.65 7.74 4.86
C TYR A 36 -3.99 8.32 6.24
N GLU A 37 -5.07 9.09 6.38
CA GLU A 37 -5.51 9.69 7.66
C GLU A 37 -6.03 8.63 8.66
N TYR A 38 -6.31 7.42 8.16
CA TYR A 38 -6.96 6.36 8.93
C TYR A 38 -6.00 5.22 9.32
N PHE A 39 -4.70 5.36 9.07
CA PHE A 39 -3.70 4.33 9.41
C PHE A 39 -3.59 4.07 10.91
N ASN A 40 -3.94 5.07 11.73
CA ASN A 40 -4.04 4.98 13.18
C ASN A 40 -5.47 5.19 13.70
N SER A 41 -6.49 4.90 12.87
CA SER A 41 -7.90 4.97 13.28
C SER A 41 -8.13 4.11 14.54
N PRO A 42 -8.98 4.48 15.51
CA PRO A 42 -9.31 3.60 16.63
C PRO A 42 -10.03 2.32 16.20
N ASN A 43 -10.66 2.31 15.01
CA ASN A 43 -11.34 1.17 14.44
C ASN A 43 -10.37 0.29 13.63
N ILE A 44 -10.14 -0.94 14.09
CA ILE A 44 -9.19 -1.88 13.49
C ILE A 44 -9.54 -2.24 12.04
N GLU A 45 -10.82 -2.36 11.69
CA GLU A 45 -11.22 -2.64 10.29
C GLU A 45 -10.93 -1.42 9.40
N VAL A 46 -11.19 -0.21 9.90
CA VAL A 46 -10.86 1.02 9.16
C VAL A 46 -9.35 1.13 8.95
N ARG A 47 -8.53 0.82 9.97
CA ARG A 47 -7.06 0.75 9.82
C ARG A 47 -6.67 -0.26 8.76
N LYS A 48 -7.16 -1.51 8.89
CA LYS A 48 -6.84 -2.61 7.98
C LYS A 48 -7.09 -2.22 6.53
N TYR A 49 -8.31 -1.78 6.25
CA TYR A 49 -8.73 -1.47 4.88
C TYR A 49 -8.05 -0.22 4.33
N SER A 50 -7.73 0.76 5.17
CA SER A 50 -6.96 1.93 4.72
C SER A 50 -5.52 1.56 4.33
N ASN A 51 -4.88 0.68 5.11
CA ASN A 51 -3.56 0.15 4.78
C ASN A 51 -3.61 -0.73 3.52
N ALA A 52 -4.66 -1.55 3.35
CA ALA A 52 -4.87 -2.34 2.13
C ALA A 52 -5.00 -1.46 0.87
N VAL A 53 -5.67 -0.31 0.94
CA VAL A 53 -5.71 0.65 -0.19
C VAL A 53 -4.31 1.10 -0.58
N TYR A 54 -3.46 1.42 0.38
CA TYR A 54 -2.10 1.85 0.10
C TYR A 54 -1.25 0.74 -0.52
N MET A 55 -1.35 -0.48 0.01
CA MET A 55 -0.76 -1.68 -0.58
C MET A 55 -1.16 -1.83 -2.07
N VAL A 56 -2.45 -1.71 -2.39
CA VAL A 56 -2.92 -1.83 -3.77
C VAL A 56 -2.46 -0.64 -4.64
N LYS A 57 -2.50 0.59 -4.13
CA LYS A 57 -2.02 1.77 -4.88
C LYS A 57 -0.53 1.63 -5.24
N LEU A 58 0.31 1.17 -4.30
CA LEU A 58 1.73 0.90 -4.59
C LEU A 58 1.92 -0.22 -5.60
N GLY A 59 1.17 -1.32 -5.44
CA GLY A 59 1.20 -2.44 -6.38
C GLY A 59 0.81 -2.05 -7.80
N ASN A 60 -0.28 -1.29 -7.95
CA ASN A 60 -0.71 -0.71 -9.22
C ASN A 60 0.38 0.17 -9.84
N TRP A 61 0.99 1.04 -9.03
CA TRP A 61 2.04 1.93 -9.52
C TRP A 61 3.30 1.17 -9.96
N ARG A 62 3.72 0.15 -9.18
CA ARG A 62 4.83 -0.75 -9.49
C ARG A 62 4.69 -1.41 -10.86
N VAL A 63 3.47 -1.75 -11.27
CA VAL A 63 3.22 -2.51 -12.50
C VAL A 63 2.78 -1.63 -13.66
N GLY A 64 2.84 -0.30 -13.49
CA GLY A 64 2.42 0.66 -14.51
C GLY A 64 0.92 0.58 -14.83
N CYS A 65 0.07 0.26 -13.85
CA CYS A 65 -1.37 0.18 -14.00
C CYS A 65 -2.07 1.27 -13.16
N ALA A 66 -3.13 1.87 -13.71
CA ALA A 66 -3.96 2.93 -13.10
C ALA A 66 -3.24 4.21 -12.62
N PHE A 67 -1.89 4.20 -12.58
CA PHE A 67 -0.99 5.32 -12.27
C PHE A 67 -1.47 6.22 -11.12
N PRO A 68 -1.75 5.66 -9.92
CA PRO A 68 -2.42 6.40 -8.86
C PRO A 68 -1.62 7.61 -8.35
N PHE A 69 -0.30 7.63 -8.58
CA PHE A 69 0.62 8.65 -8.09
C PHE A 69 1.29 9.51 -9.18
N TYR A 70 1.02 9.26 -10.47
CA TYR A 70 1.74 9.92 -11.58
C TYR A 70 1.71 11.45 -11.52
N SER A 71 0.54 12.03 -11.26
CA SER A 71 0.35 13.48 -11.06
C SER A 71 0.14 13.86 -9.59
N LYS A 72 0.40 12.94 -8.67
CA LYS A 72 0.02 13.07 -7.26
C LYS A 72 1.15 12.69 -6.29
N GLN A 73 2.33 13.26 -6.54
CA GLN A 73 3.50 13.04 -5.68
C GLN A 73 3.28 13.45 -4.21
N GLU A 74 2.46 14.49 -3.96
CA GLU A 74 2.06 14.85 -2.61
C GLU A 74 1.22 13.76 -1.94
N GLU A 75 0.33 13.10 -2.68
CA GLU A 75 -0.50 12.01 -2.16
C GLU A 75 0.39 10.81 -1.79
N LEU A 76 1.32 10.44 -2.67
CA LEU A 76 2.34 9.44 -2.37
C LEU A 76 3.08 9.79 -1.08
N ALA A 77 3.59 11.02 -0.95
CA ALA A 77 4.31 11.46 0.24
C ALA A 77 3.47 11.30 1.52
N ARG A 78 2.20 11.68 1.50
CA ARG A 78 1.30 11.54 2.67
C ARG A 78 1.10 10.08 3.06
N TYR A 79 0.86 9.20 2.10
CA TYR A 79 0.75 7.76 2.36
C TYR A 79 2.06 7.17 2.90
N THR A 80 3.19 7.49 2.28
CA THR A 80 4.50 6.98 2.69
C THR A 80 4.85 7.44 4.10
N LEU A 81 4.60 8.72 4.43
CA LEU A 81 4.86 9.27 5.75
C LEU A 81 3.96 8.64 6.82
N ALA A 82 2.66 8.52 6.55
CA ALA A 82 1.71 7.87 7.45
C ALA A 82 2.07 6.40 7.68
N PHE A 83 2.51 5.69 6.64
CA PHE A 83 3.00 4.31 6.75
C PHE A 83 4.21 4.22 7.69
N ILE A 84 5.24 5.06 7.48
CA ILE A 84 6.46 5.04 8.29
C ILE A 84 6.18 5.36 9.76
N GLU A 85 5.25 6.29 10.03
CA GLU A 85 4.83 6.65 11.38
C GLU A 85 4.13 5.51 12.11
N ASN A 86 3.39 4.67 11.39
CA ASN A 86 2.56 3.59 11.96
C ASN A 86 3.13 2.18 11.71
N LYS A 87 4.36 2.07 11.20
CA LYS A 87 4.94 0.82 10.68
C LYS A 87 4.94 -0.33 11.68
N ASP A 88 5.21 -0.08 12.96
CA ASP A 88 5.27 -1.12 13.98
C ASP A 88 3.88 -1.66 14.33
N THR A 89 2.88 -0.78 14.41
CA THR A 89 1.48 -1.17 14.59
C THR A 89 0.98 -1.96 13.39
N ILE A 90 1.24 -1.48 12.17
CA ILE A 90 0.81 -2.16 10.94
C ILE A 90 1.46 -3.55 10.85
N ARG A 91 2.77 -3.65 11.13
CA ARG A 91 3.50 -4.92 11.16
C ARG A 91 2.90 -5.92 12.15
N SER A 92 2.50 -5.45 13.34
CA SER A 92 1.94 -6.31 14.38
C SER A 92 0.49 -6.72 14.11
N GLU A 93 -0.33 -5.84 13.54
CA GLU A 93 -1.77 -6.07 13.35
C GLU A 93 -2.09 -6.72 12.00
N PHE A 94 -1.33 -6.37 10.96
CA PHE A 94 -1.57 -6.73 9.57
C PHE A 94 -0.26 -7.15 8.87
N PRO A 95 0.39 -8.23 9.34
CA PRO A 95 1.70 -8.66 8.83
C PRO A 95 1.71 -8.88 7.32
N SER A 96 0.65 -9.44 6.73
CA SER A 96 0.62 -9.73 5.28
C SER A 96 0.53 -8.44 4.46
N ILE A 97 -0.33 -7.48 4.86
CA ILE A 97 -0.39 -6.15 4.24
C ILE A 97 0.96 -5.42 4.39
N TYR A 98 1.57 -5.46 5.57
CA TYR A 98 2.87 -4.84 5.83
C TYR A 98 3.95 -5.36 4.88
N LEU A 99 4.09 -6.68 4.79
CA LEU A 99 5.09 -7.32 3.93
C LEU A 99 4.85 -7.02 2.44
N GLN A 100 3.61 -6.95 1.99
CA GLN A 100 3.30 -6.58 0.61
C GLN A 100 3.65 -5.12 0.30
N ILE A 101 3.42 -4.20 1.24
CA ILE A 101 3.88 -2.80 1.12
C ILE A 101 5.41 -2.76 1.00
N LEU A 102 6.12 -3.52 1.83
CA LEU A 102 7.59 -3.59 1.79
C LEU A 102 8.09 -4.13 0.45
N ASN A 103 7.50 -5.23 -0.04
CA ASN A 103 7.89 -5.83 -1.31
C ASN A 103 7.63 -4.90 -2.49
N ASN A 104 6.51 -4.17 -2.48
CA ASN A 104 6.25 -3.14 -3.48
C ASN A 104 7.32 -2.03 -3.46
N TRP A 105 7.70 -1.54 -2.27
CA TRP A 105 8.77 -0.55 -2.14
C TRP A 105 10.13 -1.07 -2.59
N ARG A 106 10.49 -2.31 -2.23
CA ARG A 106 11.75 -2.93 -2.65
C ARG A 106 11.88 -2.92 -4.17
N ILE A 107 10.88 -3.44 -4.88
CA ILE A 107 10.88 -3.51 -6.34
C ILE A 107 10.91 -2.10 -6.96
N LEU A 108 10.09 -1.16 -6.44
CA LEU A 108 10.10 0.22 -6.93
C LEU A 108 11.48 0.89 -6.78
N LEU A 109 12.19 0.63 -5.69
CA LEU A 109 13.53 1.16 -5.46
C LEU A 109 14.59 0.48 -6.32
N GLU A 110 14.49 -0.84 -6.53
CA GLU A 110 15.34 -1.58 -7.47
C GLU A 110 15.22 -1.00 -8.89
N MET A 111 13.99 -0.74 -9.36
CA MET A 111 13.74 -0.08 -10.65
C MET A 111 14.37 1.32 -10.73
N CYS A 112 14.32 2.10 -9.64
CA CYS A 112 14.99 3.41 -9.58
C CYS A 112 16.52 3.31 -9.62
N ASP A 113 17.10 2.30 -8.97
CA ASP A 113 18.55 2.10 -8.90
C ASP A 113 19.14 1.59 -10.22
N GLU A 114 18.42 0.70 -10.91
CA GLU A 114 18.84 0.17 -12.21
C GLU A 114 18.75 1.22 -13.34
N GLY A 115 18.21 2.40 -13.04
CA GLY A 115 18.00 3.47 -14.03
C GLY A 115 16.99 3.04 -15.09
N ASP A 116 16.11 2.10 -14.76
CA ASP A 116 15.14 1.56 -15.70
C ASP A 116 14.17 2.69 -16.06
N GLU A 117 14.16 3.08 -17.34
CA GLU A 117 13.29 4.11 -17.89
C GLU A 117 11.84 3.60 -18.02
N HIS A 118 11.34 2.90 -16.99
CA HIS A 118 9.91 2.67 -16.83
C HIS A 118 9.24 4.03 -16.71
N TRP A 119 8.66 4.45 -17.83
CA TRP A 119 8.45 5.82 -18.31
C TRP A 119 7.60 6.75 -17.41
N GLU A 120 7.15 6.31 -16.23
CA GLU A 120 6.15 7.02 -15.42
C GLU A 120 6.31 6.87 -13.90
N ILE A 121 7.35 6.17 -13.41
CA ILE A 121 7.59 6.02 -11.96
C ILE A 121 8.59 7.09 -11.51
N ASN A 122 8.07 8.25 -11.11
CA ASN A 122 8.87 9.32 -10.51
C ASN A 122 8.61 9.40 -8.99
N ILE A 123 9.50 8.79 -8.21
CA ILE A 123 9.47 8.85 -6.74
C ILE A 123 10.38 10.01 -6.30
N PRO A 124 9.88 10.99 -5.52
CA PRO A 124 10.71 12.03 -4.95
C PRO A 124 11.90 11.45 -4.15
N SER A 125 13.11 11.94 -4.41
CA SER A 125 14.34 11.46 -3.77
C SER A 125 14.28 11.48 -2.24
N ILE A 126 13.64 12.49 -1.66
CA ILE A 126 13.42 12.60 -0.22
C ILE A 126 12.60 11.43 0.36
N LEU A 127 11.66 10.87 -0.40
CA LEU A 127 10.89 9.70 0.03
C LEU A 127 11.74 8.43 -0.09
N ILE A 128 12.57 8.31 -1.13
CA ILE A 128 13.52 7.21 -1.29
C ILE A 128 14.46 7.14 -0.08
N GLU A 129 15.10 8.27 0.26
CA GLU A 129 16.00 8.37 1.41
C GLU A 129 15.29 7.99 2.71
N LYS A 130 14.06 8.46 2.90
CA LYS A 130 13.30 8.19 4.11
C LYS A 130 12.89 6.72 4.23
N ILE A 131 12.47 6.09 3.13
CA ILE A 131 12.16 4.65 3.12
C ILE A 131 13.42 3.84 3.45
N ARG A 132 14.54 4.08 2.75
CA ARG A 132 15.80 3.35 2.99
C ARG A 132 16.31 3.49 4.43
N LYS A 133 16.04 4.62 5.07
CA LYS A 133 16.46 4.88 6.45
C LYS A 133 15.55 4.20 7.48
N GLU A 134 14.24 4.21 7.24
CA GLU A 134 13.24 3.90 8.27
C GLU A 134 12.64 2.49 8.15
N ILE A 135 12.88 1.81 7.02
CA ILE A 135 12.26 0.54 6.66
C ILE A 135 13.36 -0.46 6.30
N ASP A 136 13.34 -1.62 6.97
CA ASP A 136 14.21 -2.74 6.65
C ASP A 136 13.61 -3.58 5.50
N LEU A 137 14.13 -3.39 4.29
CA LEU A 137 13.68 -4.07 3.08
C LEU A 137 14.34 -5.45 2.86
N HIS A 138 15.30 -5.85 3.71
CA HIS A 138 16.02 -7.11 3.58
C HIS A 138 15.27 -8.31 4.19
N THR A 139 14.11 -8.09 4.80
CA THR A 139 13.33 -9.11 5.54
C THR A 139 12.37 -9.92 4.65
N LEU A 140 12.49 -9.85 3.32
CA LEU A 140 11.45 -10.28 2.38
C LEU A 140 11.62 -11.67 1.75
N GLU A 141 12.74 -12.36 1.98
CA GLU A 141 13.11 -13.54 1.17
C GLU A 141 12.21 -14.77 1.34
N ASP A 142 11.35 -14.86 2.38
CA ASP A 142 10.65 -16.11 2.72
C ASP A 142 9.13 -16.03 2.99
N PHE A 143 8.45 -14.88 2.85
CA PHE A 143 7.17 -14.66 3.60
C PHE A 143 5.91 -14.18 2.87
N LEU A 144 5.88 -14.12 1.54
CA LEU A 144 4.64 -13.75 0.85
C LEU A 144 3.85 -14.99 0.44
N ASP A 145 3.06 -15.51 1.38
CA ASP A 145 1.97 -16.43 1.08
C ASP A 145 0.70 -15.63 0.76
N ASP A 146 0.25 -15.75 -0.49
CA ASP A 146 -0.95 -15.08 -0.98
C ASP A 146 -2.21 -15.54 -0.20
N ASP A 147 -2.23 -16.78 0.30
CA ASP A 147 -3.34 -17.31 1.11
C ASP A 147 -3.44 -16.60 2.47
N ASP A 148 -2.31 -16.19 3.05
CA ASP A 148 -2.30 -15.43 4.29
C ASP A 148 -2.85 -14.01 4.08
N LEU A 149 -2.54 -13.38 2.95
CA LEU A 149 -3.09 -12.07 2.59
C LEU A 149 -4.60 -12.13 2.36
N ILE A 150 -5.10 -13.15 1.65
CA ILE A 150 -6.55 -13.38 1.44
C ILE A 150 -7.25 -13.50 2.80
N ARG A 151 -6.69 -14.34 3.68
CA ARG A 151 -7.23 -14.56 5.02
C ARG A 151 -7.23 -13.28 5.86
N GLU A 152 -6.17 -12.48 5.80
CA GLU A 152 -6.08 -11.20 6.53
C GLU A 152 -7.12 -10.18 6.03
N LEU A 153 -7.32 -10.10 4.70
CA LEU A 153 -8.27 -9.19 4.07
C LEU A 153 -9.74 -9.61 4.23
N ASN A 154 -10.00 -10.87 4.59
CA ASN A 154 -11.33 -11.48 4.64
C ASN A 154 -12.07 -11.35 3.31
N ILE A 155 -11.40 -11.67 2.19
CA ILE A 155 -11.95 -11.64 0.84
C ILE A 155 -11.99 -13.02 0.20
#